data_AF-A0A9D1SUY9-F1
#
_entry.id   AF-A0A9D1SUY9-F1
#
_cell.length_a   1.000
_cell.length_b   1.000
_cell.length_c   1.000
_cell.angle_alpha   90.00
_cell.angle_beta   90.00
_cell.angle_gamma   90.00
#
_symmetry.space_group_name_H-M   'P 1'
#
loop_
_entity.id
_entity.type
_entity.pdbx_description
1 polymer ?
#
loop_
_entity_poly.entity_id
_entity_poly.type
_entity_poly.pdbx_seq_one_letter_code
_entity_poly.pdbx_strand_id
1 'polypeptide(L)'
;MSTKVTREEIIGKIKDIIENEKFRLDGFFLCGFPTGAPNQVLQKACEKYIEIEEKGQPSEADTKTLIEALEDSLKVESEVADVNDISKSDTMVKYILEHKEILFA
;
A
#
# COMPACT_ATOMS: atom_id res chain seq x y z
N MET A 1 -21.29 13.76 -8.63
CA MET A 1 -20.42 14.27 -7.56
C MET A 1 -19.00 14.20 -8.10
N SER A 2 -18.33 15.33 -8.29
CA SER A 2 -16.92 15.34 -8.69
C SER A 2 -16.09 15.02 -7.45
N THR A 3 -15.82 13.74 -7.21
CA THR A 3 -14.83 13.28 -6.24
C THR A 3 -13.46 13.76 -6.72
N LYS A 4 -13.09 14.98 -6.33
CA LYS A 4 -11.70 15.43 -6.44
C LYS A 4 -10.93 14.60 -5.43
N VAL A 5 -10.30 13.53 -5.89
CA VAL A 5 -9.36 12.77 -5.07
C VAL A 5 -8.32 13.76 -4.58
N THR A 6 -8.15 13.84 -3.25
CA THR A 6 -7.19 14.75 -2.62
C THR A 6 -5.97 13.96 -2.18
N ARG A 7 -4.82 14.65 -2.07
CA ARG A 7 -3.58 14.05 -1.57
C ARG A 7 -3.82 13.35 -0.23
N GLU A 8 -4.52 14.02 0.69
CA GLU A 8 -4.90 13.49 2.02
C GLU A 8 -5.67 12.17 1.95
N GLU A 9 -6.54 12.00 0.95
CA GLU A 9 -7.30 10.77 0.76
C GLU A 9 -6.39 9.61 0.32
N ILE A 10 -5.42 9.89 -0.56
CA ILE A 10 -4.42 8.90 -0.99
C ILE A 10 -3.50 8.53 0.18
N ILE A 11 -3.03 9.52 0.94
CA ILE A 11 -2.22 9.33 2.15
C ILE A 11 -2.97 8.46 3.16
N GLY A 12 -4.26 8.72 3.37
CA GLY A 12 -5.11 7.92 4.25
C GLY A 12 -5.16 6.45 3.82
N LYS A 13 -5.26 6.18 2.51
CA LYS A 13 -5.21 4.81 1.97
C LYS A 13 -3.85 4.16 2.12
N ILE A 14 -2.76 4.91 1.94
CA ILE A 14 -1.40 4.41 2.18
C ILE A 14 -1.23 3.99 3.66
N LYS A 15 -1.75 4.79 4.60
CA LYS A 15 -1.76 4.44 6.04
C LYS A 15 -2.58 3.18 6.33
N ASP A 16 -3.77 3.06 5.73
CA ASP A 16 -4.62 1.87 5.88
C ASP A 16 -3.92 0.60 5.38
N ILE A 17 -3.16 0.69 4.27
CA ILE A 17 -2.33 -0.42 3.76
C ILE A 17 -1.25 -0.80 4.77
N ILE A 18 -0.56 0.17 5.38
CA ILE A 18 0.47 -0.10 6.41
C ILE A 18 -0.15 -0.85 7.60
N GLU A 19 -1.33 -0.41 8.06
CA GLU A 19 -2.04 -1.05 9.17
C GLU A 19 -2.52 -2.45 8.82
N ASN A 20 -3.05 -2.67 7.61
CA ASN A 20 -3.45 -4.00 7.13
C ASN A 20 -2.26 -4.96 7.04
N GLU A 21 -1.15 -4.51 6.47
CA GLU A 21 0.07 -5.34 6.35
C GLU A 21 0.69 -5.63 7.72
N LYS A 22 0.66 -4.65 8.64
CA LYS A 22 1.06 -4.86 10.04
C LYS A 22 0.15 -5.88 10.74
N PHE A 23 -1.15 -5.79 10.52
CA PHE A 23 -2.14 -6.71 11.08
C PHE A 23 -1.95 -8.13 10.54
N ARG A 24 -1.69 -8.29 9.23
CA ARG A 24 -1.33 -9.57 8.62
C ARG A 24 -0.04 -10.14 9.21
N LEU A 25 0.98 -9.31 9.39
CA LEU A 25 2.26 -9.73 9.98
C LEU A 25 2.09 -10.18 11.44
N ASP A 26 1.34 -9.42 12.23
CA ASP A 26 1.04 -9.74 13.63
C ASP A 26 0.20 -11.02 13.73
N GLY A 27 -0.84 -11.18 12.89
CA GLY A 27 -1.65 -12.39 12.82
C GLY A 27 -0.89 -13.63 12.34
N PHE A 28 0.04 -13.45 11.39
CA PHE A 28 0.94 -14.50 10.92
C PHE A 28 1.85 -14.98 12.05
N PHE A 29 2.41 -14.05 12.84
CA PHE A 29 3.33 -14.36 13.93
C PHE A 29 2.62 -14.89 15.19
N LEU A 30 1.44 -14.37 15.52
CA LEU A 30 0.72 -14.73 16.75
C LEU A 30 -0.14 -15.99 16.62
N CYS A 31 -0.70 -16.26 15.45
CA CYS A 31 -1.69 -17.35 15.30
C CYS A 31 -1.26 -18.43 14.30
N GLY A 32 -0.14 -18.26 13.57
CA GLY A 32 0.19 -19.13 12.44
C GLY A 32 -0.94 -19.14 11.39
N PHE A 33 -1.68 -18.03 11.31
CA PHE A 33 -2.87 -17.93 10.47
C PHE A 33 -2.42 -17.98 9.00
N PRO A 34 -3.02 -18.85 8.16
CA PRO A 34 -2.63 -19.00 6.75
C PRO A 34 -3.20 -17.87 5.88
N THR A 35 -3.36 -16.67 6.44
CA THR A 35 -3.64 -15.47 5.65
C THR A 35 -2.29 -15.04 5.07
N GLY A 36 -2.25 -14.81 3.76
CA GLY A 36 -1.05 -14.70 2.93
C GLY A 36 0.12 -13.91 3.54
N ALA A 37 1.33 -14.27 3.11
CA ALA A 37 2.58 -13.73 3.63
C ALA A 37 2.55 -12.18 3.65
N PRO A 38 2.91 -11.54 4.78
CA PRO A 38 2.93 -10.09 4.86
C PRO A 38 3.94 -9.51 3.89
N ASN A 39 3.52 -8.49 3.13
CA ASN A 39 4.36 -7.73 2.24
C ASN A 39 5.07 -6.61 3.01
N GLN A 40 6.13 -7.01 3.72
CA GLN A 40 7.02 -6.07 4.43
C GLN A 40 7.68 -5.05 3.50
N VAL A 41 7.85 -5.36 2.22
CA VAL A 41 8.43 -4.45 1.23
C VAL A 41 7.46 -3.30 0.96
N LEU A 42 6.19 -3.62 0.71
CA LEU A 42 5.12 -2.63 0.55
C LEU A 42 4.97 -1.79 1.82
N GLN A 43 4.88 -2.43 2.98
CA GLN A 43 4.74 -1.74 4.26
C GLN A 43 5.84 -0.70 4.46
N LYS A 44 7.11 -1.09 4.29
CA LYS A 44 8.25 -0.18 4.44
C LYS A 44 8.26 0.94 3.41
N ALA A 45 7.86 0.68 2.17
CA ALA A 45 7.78 1.71 1.14
C ALA A 45 6.70 2.75 1.48
N CYS A 46 5.54 2.29 1.93
CA CYS A 46 4.45 3.14 2.41
C CYS A 46 4.87 3.96 3.64
N GLU A 47 5.46 3.33 4.67
CA GLU A 47 5.93 4.03 5.87
C GLU A 47 6.97 5.09 5.53
N LYS A 48 7.94 4.75 4.66
CA LYS A 48 8.96 5.68 4.22
C LYS A 48 8.37 6.87 3.47
N TYR A 49 7.37 6.65 2.62
CA TYR A 49 6.68 7.73 1.93
C TYR A 49 5.99 8.69 2.90
N ILE A 50 5.26 8.14 3.88
CA ILE A 50 4.58 8.94 4.93
C ILE A 50 5.61 9.72 5.75
N GLU A 51 6.72 9.10 6.16
CA GLU A 51 7.77 9.80 6.90
C GLU A 51 8.39 10.96 6.11
N ILE A 52 8.59 10.78 4.80
CA ILE A 52 9.15 11.82 3.94
C ILE A 52 8.13 12.94 3.75
N GLU A 53 6.86 12.59 3.58
CA GLU A 53 5.77 13.56 3.48
C GLU A 53 5.60 14.38 4.78
N GLU A 54 5.72 13.75 5.95
CA GLU A 54 5.68 14.45 7.24
C GLU A 54 6.92 15.34 7.43
N LYS A 55 8.07 14.96 6.86
CA LYS A 55 9.31 15.75 6.89
C LYS A 55 9.35 16.85 5.82
N GLY A 56 8.52 16.79 4.79
CA GLY A 56 8.52 17.73 3.66
C GLY A 56 7.87 17.18 2.41
N GLN A 57 8.26 17.65 1.24
CA GLN A 57 7.69 17.17 -0.03
C GLN A 57 8.44 15.90 -0.47
N PRO A 58 7.74 14.77 -0.71
CA PRO A 58 8.38 13.56 -1.22
C PRO A 58 8.97 13.82 -2.61
N SER A 59 10.19 13.32 -2.84
CA SER A 59 10.82 13.47 -4.15
C SER A 59 10.19 12.51 -5.15
N GLU A 60 10.29 12.85 -6.43
CA GLU A 60 9.78 12.01 -7.53
C GLU A 60 10.29 10.56 -7.44
N ALA A 61 11.53 10.38 -6.99
CA ALA A 61 12.15 9.08 -6.75
C ALA A 61 11.50 8.28 -5.60
N ASP A 62 11.09 8.95 -4.52
CA ASP A 62 10.42 8.32 -3.38
C ASP A 62 8.99 7.91 -3.74
N THR A 63 8.27 8.79 -4.44
CA THR A 63 6.94 8.46 -4.99
C THR A 63 7.05 7.29 -5.96
N LYS A 64 8.05 7.28 -6.85
CA LYS A 64 8.26 6.17 -7.78
C LYS A 64 8.58 4.85 -7.07
N THR A 65 9.40 4.89 -6.02
CA THR A 65 9.70 3.71 -5.19
C THR A 65 8.45 3.16 -4.52
N LEU A 66 7.56 4.03 -4.01
CA LEU A 66 6.27 3.63 -3.46
C LEU A 66 5.40 2.95 -4.53
N ILE A 67 5.31 3.55 -5.71
CA ILE A 67 4.52 3.04 -6.84
C ILE A 67 5.04 1.67 -7.29
N GLU A 68 6.36 1.49 -7.40
CA GLU A 68 6.94 0.19 -7.74
C GLU A 68 6.64 -0.87 -6.67
N ALA A 69 6.70 -0.52 -5.38
CA ALA A 69 6.35 -1.44 -4.30
C ALA A 69 4.85 -1.81 -4.30
N LEU A 70 3.98 -0.85 -4.61
CA LEU A 70 2.54 -1.05 -4.81
C LEU A 70 2.26 -2.00 -5.99
N GLU A 71 2.89 -1.77 -7.14
CA GLU A 71 2.77 -2.66 -8.31
C GLU A 71 3.33 -4.06 -8.06
N ASP A 72 4.46 -4.16 -7.35
CA ASP A 72 5.06 -5.44 -6.98
C ASP A 72 4.16 -6.22 -6.01
N SER A 73 3.52 -5.55 -5.06
CA SER A 73 2.57 -6.19 -4.16
C SER A 73 1.36 -6.78 -4.87
N LEU A 74 0.85 -6.12 -5.92
CA LEU A 74 -0.23 -6.67 -6.76
C LEU A 74 0.21 -7.95 -7.50
N LYS A 75 1.48 -8.01 -7.92
CA LYS A 75 2.04 -9.19 -8.58
C LYS A 75 2.22 -10.35 -7.61
N VAL A 76 2.75 -10.07 -6.41
CA VAL A 76 2.92 -11.08 -5.36
C VAL A 76 1.55 -11.62 -4.92
N GLU A 77 0.55 -10.77 -4.68
CA GLU A 77 -0.81 -11.22 -4.36
C GLU A 77 -1.42 -12.07 -5.48
N SER A 78 -1.16 -11.75 -6.75
CA SER A 78 -1.63 -12.57 -7.88
C SER A 78 -0.99 -13.96 -7.93
N GLU A 79 0.21 -14.15 -7.37
CA GLU A 79 0.91 -15.44 -7.36
C GLU A 79 0.47 -16.35 -6.19
N VAL A 80 -0.01 -15.77 -5.09
CA VAL A 80 -0.63 -16.48 -3.96
C VAL A 80 -2.16 -16.61 -4.07
N ALA A 81 -2.78 -16.11 -5.14
CA ALA A 81 -4.23 -16.10 -5.37
C ALA A 81 -4.86 -17.48 -5.70
N ASP A 82 -4.29 -18.58 -5.19
CA ASP A 82 -5.00 -19.84 -5.08
C ASP A 82 -5.53 -19.92 -3.64
N VAL A 83 -6.85 -20.01 -3.48
CA VAL A 83 -7.61 -20.06 -2.22
C VAL A 83 -8.06 -18.70 -1.63
N ASN A 84 -9.13 -18.14 -2.21
CA ASN A 84 -10.15 -17.33 -1.49
C ASN A 84 -9.75 -15.97 -0.87
N ASP A 85 -8.76 -15.24 -1.38
CA ASP A 85 -8.45 -13.91 -0.80
C ASP A 85 -9.35 -12.79 -1.40
N ILE A 86 -10.38 -12.42 -0.63
CA ILE A 86 -11.17 -11.19 -0.80
C ILE A 86 -10.30 -10.01 -0.32
N SER A 87 -9.18 -9.76 -0.98
CA SER A 87 -8.22 -8.77 -0.50
C SER A 87 -8.68 -7.37 -0.86
N LYS A 88 -9.16 -6.62 0.14
CA LYS A 88 -9.41 -5.17 0.00
C LYS A 88 -8.13 -4.39 -0.34
N SER A 89 -6.95 -4.95 -0.06
CA SER A 89 -5.65 -4.34 -0.34
C SER A 89 -5.47 -4.09 -1.84
N ASP A 90 -5.83 -5.04 -2.70
CA ASP A 90 -5.69 -4.91 -4.16
C ASP A 90 -6.49 -3.72 -4.72
N THR A 91 -7.68 -3.46 -4.17
CA THR A 91 -8.53 -2.31 -4.57
C THR A 91 -7.93 -0.98 -4.12
N MET A 92 -7.34 -0.91 -2.91
CA MET A 92 -6.70 0.32 -2.43
C MET A 92 -5.42 0.61 -3.19
N VAL A 93 -4.61 -0.42 -3.45
CA VAL A 93 -3.37 -0.30 -4.21
C VAL A 93 -3.66 0.17 -5.64
N LYS A 94 -4.65 -0.44 -6.33
CA LYS A 94 -5.10 0.01 -7.65
C LYS A 94 -5.59 1.45 -7.64
N TYR A 95 -6.34 1.85 -6.62
CA TYR A 95 -6.81 3.24 -6.49
C TYR A 95 -5.64 4.23 -6.34
N ILE A 96 -4.64 3.91 -5.53
CA ILE A 96 -3.44 4.75 -5.38
C ILE A 96 -2.67 4.84 -6.70
N LEU A 97 -2.54 3.73 -7.42
CA LEU A 97 -1.86 3.68 -8.72
C LEU A 97 -2.60 4.48 -9.81
N GLU A 98 -3.94 4.46 -9.80
CA GLU A 98 -4.79 5.20 -10.74
C GLU A 98 -4.72 6.71 -10.48
N HIS A 99 -4.48 7.10 -9.22
CA HIS A 99 -4.40 8.49 -8.77
C HIS A 99 -2.97 8.93 -8.41
N LYS A 100 -1.95 8.18 -8.85
CA LYS A 100 -0.55 8.43 -8.50
C LYS A 100 -0.05 9.81 -8.91
N GLU A 101 -0.63 10.41 -9.94
CA GLU A 101 -0.32 11.76 -10.40
C GLU A 101 -0.50 12.81 -9.28
N ILE A 102 -1.39 12.57 -8.32
CA ILE A 102 -1.61 13.44 -7.16
C ILE A 102 -0.43 13.38 -6.17
N LEU A 103 0.29 12.26 -6.14
CA LEU A 103 1.49 12.09 -5.31
C LEU A 103 2.73 12.77 -5.91
N PHE A 104 2.69 13.07 -7.22
CA PHE A 104 3.70 13.82 -7.94
C PHE A 104 3.41 15.34 -7.96
N ALA A 105 2.21 15.75 -7.57
CA ALA A 105 1.77 17.15 -7.49
C ALA A 105 2.25 17.84 -6.19
#